data_AF-A0A7X7V9N7-F1
#
_entry.id   AF-A0A7X7V9N7-F1
#
_cell.length_a   1.000
_cell.length_b   1.000
_cell.length_c   1.000
_cell.angle_alpha   90.00
_cell.angle_beta   90.00
_cell.angle_gamma   90.00
#
_symmetry.space_group_name_H-M   'P 1'
#
loop_
_entity.id
_entity.type
_entity.pdbx_description
1 polymer ?
#
loop_
_entity_poly.entity_id
_entity_poly.type
_entity_poly.pdbx_seq_one_letter_code
_entity_poly.pdbx_strand_id
1 'polypeptide(L)'
;MNHVPTGQLPLTAGQRSLLRAAQLIHAAGDEARHDTLRAGGVFASWLEQDCATLLLLAVSPLPEGLPLEGATPGLPGCVNALSAAETELRRLPIYAYPPGTSQLVVMLCDVLAAAREHPKP
;
A
#
# COMPACT_ATOMS: atom_id res chain seq x y z
N MET A 1 -25.54 -25.08 -7.06
CA MET A 1 -24.52 -24.02 -7.12
C MET A 1 -23.53 -24.31 -6.03
N ASN A 2 -22.36 -24.85 -6.37
CA ASN A 2 -21.37 -25.27 -5.39
C ASN A 2 -20.65 -24.01 -4.86
N HIS A 3 -20.83 -23.71 -3.58
CA HIS A 3 -19.91 -22.87 -2.83
C HIS A 3 -18.57 -23.59 -2.78
N VAL A 4 -17.67 -23.25 -3.71
CA VAL A 4 -16.26 -23.56 -3.55
C VAL A 4 -15.79 -22.68 -2.39
N PRO A 5 -15.31 -23.25 -1.26
CA PRO A 5 -14.64 -22.44 -0.26
C PRO A 5 -13.48 -21.78 -0.98
N THR A 6 -13.41 -20.45 -0.98
CA THR A 6 -12.38 -19.67 -1.65
C THR A 6 -11.03 -20.16 -1.15
N GLY A 7 -10.46 -21.11 -1.89
CA GLY A 7 -9.21 -21.75 -1.56
C GLY A 7 -8.19 -20.64 -1.49
N GLN A 8 -7.53 -20.54 -0.34
CA GLN A 8 -6.34 -19.74 -0.17
C GLN A 8 -5.35 -20.18 -1.25
N LEU A 9 -5.38 -19.53 -2.41
CA LEU A 9 -4.28 -19.64 -3.37
C LEU A 9 -3.04 -19.20 -2.60
N PRO A 10 -2.04 -20.08 -2.44
CA PRO A 10 -0.87 -19.72 -1.66
C PRO A 10 -0.16 -18.57 -2.37
N LEU A 11 -0.22 -17.39 -1.76
CA LEU A 11 0.43 -16.19 -2.28
C LEU A 11 1.95 -16.41 -2.33
N THR A 12 2.57 -16.03 -3.44
CA THR A 12 4.04 -16.01 -3.53
C THR A 12 4.64 -15.04 -2.52
N ALA A 13 5.95 -15.13 -2.26
CA ALA A 13 6.62 -14.17 -1.37
C ALA A 13 6.43 -12.72 -1.84
N GLY A 14 6.57 -12.46 -3.15
CA GLY A 14 6.34 -11.14 -3.75
C GLY A 14 4.89 -10.68 -3.65
N GLN A 15 3.91 -11.57 -3.89
CA GLN A 15 2.49 -11.22 -3.70
C GLN A 15 2.17 -10.91 -2.24
N ARG A 16 2.76 -11.63 -1.28
CA ARG A 16 2.61 -11.31 0.15
C ARG A 16 3.25 -9.96 0.51
N SER A 17 4.42 -9.65 -0.05
CA SER A 17 5.04 -8.32 0.10
C SER A 17 4.14 -7.22 -0.47
N LEU A 18 3.63 -7.39 -1.69
CA LEU A 18 2.72 -6.44 -2.33
C LEU A 18 1.42 -6.26 -1.53
N LEU A 19 0.81 -7.35 -1.06
CA LEU A 19 -0.37 -7.28 -0.20
C LEU A 19 -0.07 -6.52 1.08
N ARG A 20 1.02 -6.85 1.78
CA ARG A 20 1.40 -6.17 3.01
C ARG A 20 1.70 -4.69 2.79
N ALA A 21 2.36 -4.35 1.69
CA ALA A 21 2.59 -2.95 1.29
C ALA A 21 1.27 -2.23 0.98
N ALA A 22 0.34 -2.87 0.27
CA ALA A 22 -1.00 -2.33 0.00
C ALA A 22 -1.79 -2.08 1.30
N GLN A 23 -1.74 -3.01 2.25
CA GLN A 23 -2.36 -2.84 3.57
C GLN A 23 -1.76 -1.66 4.35
N LEU A 24 -0.44 -1.47 4.28
CA LEU A 24 0.24 -0.31 4.90
C LEU A 24 -0.12 1.01 4.21
N ILE A 25 -0.24 1.04 2.88
CA ILE A 25 -0.70 2.21 2.12
C ILE A 25 -2.16 2.52 2.45
N HIS A 26 -3.00 1.50 2.60
CA HIS A 26 -4.39 1.67 3.01
C HIS A 26 -4.49 2.32 4.40
N ALA A 27 -3.75 1.81 5.38
CA ALA A 27 -3.66 2.41 6.71
C ALA A 27 -3.11 3.85 6.65
N ALA A 28 -2.15 4.13 5.76
CA ALA A 28 -1.65 5.49 5.54
C ALA A 28 -2.75 6.44 5.03
N GLY A 29 -3.58 5.98 4.11
CA GLY A 29 -4.73 6.73 3.58
C GLY A 29 -5.77 6.99 4.66
N ASP A 30 -6.06 6.01 5.52
CA ASP A 30 -6.98 6.18 6.65
C ASP A 30 -6.49 7.24 7.64
N GLU A 31 -5.20 7.23 7.99
CA GLU A 31 -4.58 8.26 8.83
C GLU A 31 -4.63 9.64 8.16
N ALA A 32 -4.28 9.75 6.87
CA ALA A 32 -4.34 11.01 6.14
C ALA A 32 -5.76 11.60 6.09
N ARG A 33 -6.78 10.75 5.92
CA ARG A 33 -8.18 11.13 5.98
C ARG A 33 -8.57 11.58 7.39
N HIS A 34 -8.17 10.85 8.43
CA HIS A 34 -8.42 11.25 9.81
C HIS A 34 -7.81 12.61 10.14
N ASP A 35 -6.58 12.88 9.70
CA ASP A 35 -5.90 14.16 9.90
C ASP A 35 -6.60 15.30 9.14
N THR A 36 -7.02 15.03 7.90
CA THR A 36 -7.83 15.97 7.09
C THR A 36 -9.12 16.37 7.81
N LEU A 37 -9.85 15.39 8.35
CA LEU A 37 -11.09 15.61 9.12
C LEU A 37 -10.83 16.38 10.43
N ARG A 38 -9.75 16.06 11.16
CA ARG A 38 -9.36 16.77 12.39
C ARG A 38 -9.01 18.24 12.13
N ALA A 39 -8.39 18.52 10.97
CA ALA A 39 -8.08 19.87 10.54
C ALA A 39 -9.32 20.65 10.02
N GLY A 40 -10.50 20.02 9.97
CA GLY A 40 -11.72 20.63 9.42
C GLY A 40 -11.74 20.69 7.89
N GLY A 41 -10.88 19.93 7.22
CA GLY A 41 -10.88 19.81 5.77
C GLY A 41 -12.10 19.07 5.26
N VAL A 42 -12.79 19.64 4.27
CA VAL A 42 -13.95 19.03 3.61
C VAL A 42 -13.52 18.19 2.38
N PHE A 43 -12.37 18.52 1.79
CA PHE A 43 -11.83 17.84 0.63
C PHE A 43 -10.65 16.96 1.02
N ALA A 44 -10.50 15.83 0.32
CA ALA A 44 -9.36 14.94 0.49
C ALA A 44 -8.05 15.70 0.33
N SER A 45 -7.14 15.51 1.28
CA SER A 45 -5.78 16.05 1.17
C SER A 45 -5.03 15.41 0.00
N TRP A 46 -3.98 16.07 -0.48
CA TRP A 46 -3.07 15.49 -1.48
C TRP A 46 -2.55 14.13 -1.03
N LEU A 47 -2.24 14.00 0.27
CA LEU A 47 -1.73 12.77 0.84
C LEU A 47 -2.77 11.63 0.82
N GLU A 48 -4.04 11.93 1.09
CA GLU A 48 -5.14 10.96 0.94
C GLU A 48 -5.30 10.49 -0.52
N GLN A 49 -5.25 11.42 -1.47
CA GLN A 49 -5.34 11.11 -2.91
C GLN A 49 -4.15 10.29 -3.42
N ASP A 50 -2.94 10.62 -2.96
CA ASP A 50 -1.73 9.88 -3.29
C ASP A 50 -1.79 8.45 -2.74
N CYS A 51 -2.27 8.27 -1.49
CA CYS A 51 -2.47 6.95 -0.90
C CYS A 51 -3.49 6.13 -1.70
N ALA A 52 -4.61 6.72 -2.13
CA ALA A 52 -5.61 6.02 -2.94
C ALA A 52 -5.03 5.57 -4.30
N THR A 53 -4.25 6.44 -4.95
CA THR A 53 -3.57 6.12 -6.22
C THR A 53 -2.55 5.00 -6.05
N LEU A 54 -1.70 5.10 -5.03
CA LEU A 54 -0.69 4.09 -4.71
C LEU A 54 -1.32 2.75 -4.33
N LEU A 55 -2.45 2.76 -3.61
CA LEU A 55 -3.18 1.57 -3.26
C LEU A 55 -3.70 0.84 -4.50
N LEU A 56 -4.35 1.57 -5.43
CA LEU A 56 -4.81 1.04 -6.72
C LEU A 56 -3.67 0.34 -7.49
N LEU A 57 -2.51 0.99 -7.54
CA LEU A 57 -1.32 0.45 -8.18
C LEU A 57 -0.79 -0.81 -7.46
N ALA A 58 -0.75 -0.80 -6.13
CA ALA A 58 -0.26 -1.93 -5.34
C ALA A 58 -1.17 -3.16 -5.37
N VAL A 59 -2.49 -2.97 -5.52
CA VAL A 59 -3.47 -4.07 -5.55
C VAL A 59 -3.73 -4.63 -6.95
N SER A 60 -3.45 -3.88 -8.02
CA SER A 60 -3.68 -4.35 -9.39
C SER A 60 -2.97 -5.68 -9.76
N PRO A 61 -1.78 -6.03 -9.24
CA PRO A 61 -1.14 -7.33 -9.51
C PRO A 61 -1.58 -8.45 -8.55
N LEU A 62 -2.48 -8.17 -7.60
CA LEU A 62 -2.90 -9.12 -6.58
C LEU A 62 -4.17 -9.87 -7.00
N PRO A 63 -4.37 -11.12 -6.54
CA PRO A 63 -5.65 -11.79 -6.65
C PRO A 63 -6.79 -10.98 -6.02
N GLU A 64 -7.99 -11.06 -6.62
CA GLU A 64 -9.19 -10.43 -6.08
C GLU A 64 -9.61 -11.04 -4.72
N GLY A 65 -10.32 -10.25 -3.91
CA GLY A 65 -10.88 -10.70 -2.64
C GLY A 65 -9.89 -10.79 -1.48
N LEU A 66 -8.66 -10.29 -1.65
CA LEU A 66 -7.70 -10.19 -0.54
C LEU A 66 -8.03 -9.02 0.40
N PRO A 67 -7.91 -9.19 1.72
CA PRO A 67 -8.24 -8.15 2.68
C PRO A 67 -7.17 -7.05 2.70
N LEU A 68 -7.61 -5.80 2.59
CA LEU A 68 -6.75 -4.61 2.73
C LEU A 68 -6.51 -4.19 4.19
N GLU A 69 -7.27 -4.79 5.10
CA GLU A 69 -7.04 -4.70 6.53
C GLU A 69 -6.05 -5.79 6.98
N GLY A 70 -5.15 -5.48 7.91
CA GLY A 70 -4.30 -6.48 8.54
C GLY A 70 -2.82 -6.12 8.70
N ALA A 71 -2.36 -5.00 8.16
CA ALA A 71 -1.05 -4.45 8.47
C ALA A 71 -1.17 -3.22 9.37
N THR A 72 -0.40 -3.21 10.45
CA THR A 72 -0.26 -2.05 11.34
C THR A 72 1.16 -1.51 11.19
N PRO A 73 1.34 -0.21 10.91
CA PRO A 73 2.67 0.39 10.87
C PRO A 73 3.31 0.35 12.26
N GLY A 74 4.64 0.21 12.33
CA GLY A 74 5.36 0.17 13.61
C GLY A 74 5.31 1.50 14.39
N LEU A 75 5.04 2.61 13.69
CA LEU A 75 4.84 3.94 14.25
C LEU A 75 3.57 4.56 13.64
N PRO A 76 2.81 5.35 14.42
CA PRO A 76 1.60 6.01 13.92
C PRO A 76 1.91 7.09 12.89
N GLY A 77 0.91 7.46 12.09
CA GLY A 77 0.97 8.54 11.11
C GLY A 77 1.23 8.08 9.68
N CYS A 78 0.63 8.81 8.73
CA CYS A 78 0.63 8.46 7.31
C CYS A 78 2.05 8.24 6.74
N VAL A 79 2.97 9.18 6.97
CA VAL A 79 4.36 9.10 6.45
C VAL A 79 5.10 7.86 6.98
N ASN A 80 4.86 7.48 8.24
CA ASN A 80 5.46 6.28 8.83
C ASN A 80 4.89 5.00 8.20
N ALA A 81 3.59 4.98 7.90
CA ALA A 81 2.96 3.87 7.20
C ALA A 81 3.47 3.72 5.75
N LEU A 82 3.63 4.83 5.02
CA LEU A 82 4.24 4.83 3.69
C LEU A 82 5.71 4.36 3.73
N SER A 83 6.49 4.80 4.73
CA SER A 83 7.87 4.33 4.94
C SER A 83 7.95 2.84 5.22
N ALA A 84 7.00 2.30 6.00
CA ALA A 84 6.89 0.87 6.25
C ALA A 84 6.53 0.10 4.97
N ALA A 85 5.65 0.63 4.13
CA ALA A 85 5.30 0.03 2.84
C ALA A 85 6.51 -0.02 1.90
N GLU A 86 7.30 1.05 1.83
CA GLU A 86 8.54 1.09 1.05
C GLU A 86 9.53 0.02 1.53
N THR A 87 9.74 -0.06 2.84
CA THR A 87 10.64 -1.04 3.46
C THR A 87 10.19 -2.47 3.14
N GLU A 88 8.89 -2.73 3.22
CA GLU A 88 8.28 -4.02 2.90
C GLU A 88 8.49 -4.40 1.43
N LEU A 89 8.43 -3.45 0.49
CA LEU A 89 8.69 -3.69 -0.93
C LEU A 89 10.18 -3.92 -1.21
N ARG A 90 11.06 -3.16 -0.55
CA ARG A 90 12.52 -3.28 -0.72
C ARG A 90 13.12 -4.53 -0.06
N ARG A 91 12.42 -5.20 0.86
CA ARG A 91 12.96 -6.39 1.56
C ARG A 91 13.22 -7.58 0.64
N LEU A 92 12.51 -7.64 -0.50
CA LEU A 92 12.67 -8.71 -1.47
C LEU A 92 13.39 -8.21 -2.72
N PRO A 93 14.25 -9.04 -3.33
CA PRO A 93 14.82 -8.70 -4.62
C PRO A 93 13.73 -8.62 -5.70
N ILE A 94 13.95 -7.80 -6.74
CA ILE A 94 12.91 -7.48 -7.73
C ILE A 94 12.37 -8.70 -8.49
N TYR A 95 13.17 -9.75 -8.64
CA TYR A 95 12.78 -11.01 -9.29
C TYR A 95 11.87 -11.90 -8.42
N ALA A 96 11.66 -11.56 -7.15
CA ALA A 96 10.73 -12.28 -6.27
C ALA A 96 9.26 -11.86 -6.46
N TYR A 97 9.03 -10.79 -7.22
CA TYR A 97 7.71 -10.26 -7.55
C TYR A 97 7.13 -10.94 -8.81
N PRO A 98 5.78 -10.94 -8.97
CA PRO A 98 5.16 -11.54 -10.14
C PRO A 98 5.74 -10.99 -11.46
N PRO A 99 5.89 -11.82 -12.50
CA PRO A 99 6.32 -11.36 -13.81
C PRO A 99 5.50 -10.17 -14.31
N GLY A 100 6.16 -9.17 -14.89
CA GLY A 100 5.50 -7.95 -15.37
C GLY A 100 5.24 -6.88 -14.30
N THR A 101 5.55 -7.13 -13.02
CA THR A 101 5.34 -6.16 -11.92
C THR A 101 6.59 -5.41 -11.48
N SER A 102 7.77 -5.76 -12.01
CA SER A 102 9.04 -5.17 -11.57
C SER A 102 9.09 -3.65 -11.71
N GLN A 103 8.64 -3.12 -12.85
CA GLN A 103 8.62 -1.67 -13.07
C GLN A 103 7.63 -0.96 -12.13
N LEU A 104 6.48 -1.59 -11.86
CA LEU A 104 5.49 -1.10 -10.91
C LEU A 104 6.07 -1.05 -9.50
N VAL A 105 6.76 -2.10 -9.05
CA VAL A 105 7.37 -2.15 -7.71
C VAL A 105 8.47 -1.08 -7.55
N VAL A 106 9.31 -0.89 -8.57
CA VAL A 106 10.31 0.18 -8.56
C VAL A 106 9.64 1.55 -8.48
N MET A 107 8.66 1.81 -9.33
CA MET A 107 7.90 3.06 -9.32
C MET A 107 7.22 3.30 -7.97
N LEU A 108 6.59 2.28 -7.37
CA LEU A 108 5.99 2.39 -6.04
C LEU A 108 7.04 2.79 -4.99
N CYS A 109 8.21 2.16 -4.98
CA CYS A 109 9.30 2.52 -4.07
C CYS A 109 9.76 3.96 -4.27
N ASP A 110 9.89 4.43 -5.51
CA ASP A 110 10.34 5.79 -5.83
C ASP A 110 9.30 6.84 -5.41
N VAL A 111 8.01 6.59 -5.65
CA VAL A 111 6.94 7.51 -5.24
C VAL A 111 6.78 7.53 -3.72
N LEU A 112 6.88 6.38 -3.04
CA LEU A 112 6.85 6.30 -1.58
C LEU A 112 8.03 7.06 -0.96
N ALA A 113 9.23 6.95 -1.54
CA ALA A 113 10.40 7.73 -1.11
C ALA A 113 10.18 9.23 -1.30
N ALA A 114 9.66 9.66 -2.46
CA ALA A 114 9.36 11.06 -2.73
C ALA A 114 8.30 11.64 -1.79
N ALA A 115 7.27 10.87 -1.44
CA ALA A 115 6.22 11.26 -0.50
C ALA A 115 6.76 11.51 0.92
N ARG A 116 7.90 10.89 1.29
CA ARG A 116 8.60 11.15 2.57
C ARG A 116 9.42 12.43 2.55
N GLU A 117 10.04 12.75 1.41
CA GLU A 117 10.94 13.89 1.25
C GLU A 117 10.21 15.22 1.05
N HIS A 118 8.96 15.16 0.59
CA HIS A 118 8.09 16.32 0.43
C HIS A 118 6.86 16.22 1.34
N PRO A 119 6.96 16.57 2.64
CA PRO A 119 5.79 17.04 3.36
C PRO A 119 5.39 18.36 2.70
N LYS A 120 4.55 18.31 1.66
CA LYS A 120 4.04 19.54 1.05
C LYS A 120 3.35 20.37 2.14
N PRO A 121 3.60 21.69 2.16
CA PRO A 121 3.24 22.59 3.25
C PRO A 121 1.74 22.68 3.49
#